data_AF-A0A8R2JS41-F1
#
_entry.id   AF-A0A8R2JS41-F1
#
_cell.length_a   1.000
_cell.length_b   1.000
_cell.length_c   1.000
_cell.angle_alpha   90.00
_cell.angle_beta   90.00
_cell.angle_gamma   90.00
#
_symmetry.space_group_name_H-M   'P 1'
#
loop_
_entity.id
_entity.type
_entity.pdbx_description
1 polymer ?
#
loop_
_entity_poly.entity_id
_entity_poly.type
_entity_poly.pdbx_seq_one_letter_code
_entity_poly.pdbx_strand_id
1 'polypeptide(L)'
;MRALRKLTTQKIVTEDTTLFMGLVGDLFLALDVPRTRELEFENQIRQAMVDLKLQHKNNFILKVVKLVELLEVKHSVFIIGVAGTGKTELWKTLYRAHANLKFKPYLNDIEPNAVTDDELFGVINPTTKGCVDKLFSCLIREQSQMSVDGSKLMILDGDIDPIMWIELLNTAVIDENKAEKFNDQ
;
A
#
# COMPACT_ATOMS: atom_id res chain seq x y z
N MET A 1 -10.92 -8.50 -19.26
CA MET A 1 -9.48 -8.81 -19.46
C MET A 1 -8.53 -7.85 -18.77
N ARG A 2 -8.65 -6.52 -18.90
CA ARG A 2 -7.71 -5.57 -18.28
C ARG A 2 -7.65 -5.67 -16.75
N ALA A 3 -8.79 -5.60 -16.07
CA ALA A 3 -8.87 -5.69 -14.61
C ALA A 3 -8.36 -7.04 -14.09
N LEU A 4 -8.76 -8.13 -14.76
CA LEU A 4 -8.33 -9.49 -14.41
C LEU A 4 -6.82 -9.66 -14.55
N ARG A 5 -6.23 -9.21 -15.67
CA ARG A 5 -4.77 -9.20 -15.89
C ARG A 5 -4.03 -8.31 -14.86
N LYS A 6 -4.56 -7.13 -14.53
CA LYS A 6 -3.96 -6.24 -13.50
C LYS A 6 -3.88 -6.94 -12.15
N LEU A 7 -4.98 -7.55 -11.70
CA LEU A 7 -5.08 -8.21 -10.40
C LEU A 7 -4.29 -9.52 -10.33
N THR A 8 -4.24 -10.31 -11.41
CA THR A 8 -3.55 -11.60 -11.40
C THR A 8 -2.04 -11.45 -11.60
N THR A 9 -1.58 -10.56 -12.49
CA THR A 9 -0.13 -10.36 -12.74
C THR A 9 0.63 -9.85 -11.50
N GLN A 10 -0.07 -9.29 -10.51
CA GLN A 10 0.51 -8.82 -9.26
C GLN A 10 0.82 -9.95 -8.26
N LYS A 11 0.13 -11.10 -8.36
CA LYS A 11 0.32 -12.26 -7.47
C LYS A 11 1.19 -13.37 -8.07
N ILE A 12 1.39 -13.35 -9.38
CA ILE A 12 2.06 -14.44 -10.10
C ILE A 12 3.59 -14.27 -10.02
N VAL A 13 4.29 -15.35 -9.69
CA VAL A 13 5.75 -15.43 -9.71
C VAL A 13 6.24 -15.18 -11.15
N THR A 14 7.41 -14.55 -11.30
CA THR A 14 7.88 -14.10 -12.62
C THR A 14 8.00 -15.26 -13.63
N GLU A 15 8.26 -16.47 -13.14
CA GLU A 15 8.35 -17.72 -13.91
C GLU A 15 6.99 -18.17 -14.47
N ASP A 16 5.93 -18.04 -13.68
CA ASP A 16 4.56 -18.45 -14.03
C ASP A 16 3.81 -17.42 -14.89
N THR A 17 4.39 -16.22 -15.04
CA THR A 17 3.76 -15.13 -15.80
C THR A 17 3.60 -15.51 -17.28
N THR A 18 4.59 -16.22 -17.83
CA THR A 18 4.61 -16.65 -19.23
C THR A 18 3.58 -17.75 -19.49
N LEU A 19 3.45 -18.70 -18.56
CA LEU A 19 2.44 -19.77 -18.59
C LEU A 19 1.02 -19.22 -18.46
N PHE A 20 0.80 -18.28 -17.53
CA PHE A 20 -0.50 -17.63 -17.38
C PHE A 20 -0.89 -16.82 -18.62
N MET A 21 0.04 -16.07 -19.21
CA MET A 21 -0.23 -15.34 -20.46
C MET A 21 -0.49 -16.28 -21.64
N GLY A 22 0.15 -17.45 -21.70
CA GLY A 22 -0.13 -18.49 -22.68
C GLY A 22 -1.56 -19.05 -22.55
N LEU A 23 -1.94 -19.45 -21.34
CA LEU A 23 -3.31 -19.92 -21.04
C LEU A 23 -4.37 -18.86 -21.34
N VAL A 24 -4.09 -17.59 -21.00
CA VAL A 24 -4.97 -16.47 -21.29
C VAL A 24 -5.11 -16.24 -22.80
N GLY A 25 -4.02 -16.43 -23.56
CA GLY A 25 -4.04 -16.35 -25.02
C GLY A 25 -4.87 -17.46 -25.68
N ASP A 26 -4.83 -18.67 -25.11
CA ASP A 26 -5.62 -19.81 -25.57
C ASP A 26 -7.11 -19.69 -25.19
N LEU A 27 -7.43 -19.15 -24.01
CA LEU A 27 -8.80 -18.94 -23.53
C LEU A 27 -9.49 -17.72 -24.15
N PHE A 28 -8.72 -16.71 -24.56
CA PHE A 28 -9.23 -15.47 -25.13
C PHE A 28 -8.48 -15.16 -26.44
N LEU A 29 -8.96 -15.77 -27.53
CA LEU A 29 -8.47 -15.54 -28.89
C LEU A 29 -8.30 -14.04 -29.18
N ALA A 30 -7.05 -13.62 -29.36
CA ALA A 30 -6.61 -12.35 -29.94
C ALA A 30 -7.11 -11.03 -29.27
N LEU A 31 -7.39 -11.01 -27.97
CA LEU A 31 -7.56 -9.74 -27.24
C LEU A 31 -6.23 -9.25 -26.66
N ASP A 32 -5.37 -8.69 -27.52
CA ASP A 32 -4.18 -7.98 -27.07
C ASP A 32 -4.60 -6.65 -26.43
N VAL A 33 -4.78 -6.64 -25.11
CA VAL A 33 -5.13 -5.42 -24.37
C VAL A 33 -3.84 -4.64 -24.12
N PRO A 34 -3.63 -3.50 -24.81
CA PRO A 34 -2.44 -2.69 -24.58
C PRO A 34 -2.46 -2.15 -23.14
N ARG A 35 -1.27 -2.14 -22.53
CA ARG A 35 -1.05 -1.48 -21.24
C ARG A 35 -1.27 0.01 -21.47
N THR A 36 -2.30 0.60 -20.85
CA THR A 36 -2.43 2.06 -20.82
C THR A 36 -1.27 2.59 -19.99
N ARG A 37 -0.37 3.30 -20.66
CA ARG A 37 0.76 3.99 -20.04
C ARG A 37 0.33 5.43 -19.82
N GLU A 38 0.35 5.86 -18.58
CA GLU A 38 0.17 7.26 -18.25
C GLU A 38 1.54 7.94 -18.35
N LEU A 39 1.84 8.44 -19.54
CA LEU A 39 3.16 9.00 -19.87
C LEU A 39 3.51 10.22 -19.01
N GLU A 40 2.51 11.01 -18.62
CA GLU A 40 2.69 12.15 -17.73
C GLU A 40 3.14 11.71 -16.33
N PHE A 41 2.50 10.68 -15.77
CA PHE A 41 2.87 10.13 -14.47
C PHE A 41 4.25 9.47 -14.50
N GLU A 42 4.59 8.73 -15.57
CA GLU A 42 5.92 8.17 -15.74
C GLU A 42 7.01 9.25 -15.79
N ASN A 43 6.74 10.40 -16.40
CA ASN A 43 7.67 11.53 -16.42
C ASN A 43 7.86 12.14 -15.02
N GLN A 44 6.80 12.25 -14.22
CA GLN A 44 6.91 12.73 -12.83
C GLN A 44 7.71 11.77 -11.96
N ILE A 45 7.51 10.45 -12.12
CA ILE A 45 8.33 9.44 -11.43
C ILE A 45 9.80 9.61 -11.82
N ARG A 46 10.10 9.81 -13.11
CA ARG A 46 11.48 10.04 -13.56
C ARG A 46 12.09 11.26 -12.91
N GLN A 47 11.37 12.37 -12.83
CA GLN A 47 11.85 13.57 -12.14
C GLN A 47 12.11 13.29 -10.65
N ALA A 48 11.14 12.66 -9.96
CA ALA A 48 11.30 12.27 -8.55
C ALA A 48 12.52 11.36 -8.31
N MET A 49 12.84 10.47 -9.25
CA MET A 49 14.05 9.64 -9.19
C MET A 49 15.34 10.46 -9.36
N VAL A 50 15.35 11.49 -10.22
CA VAL A 50 16.51 12.42 -10.33
C VAL A 50 16.72 13.13 -8.99
N ASP A 51 15.64 13.64 -8.40
CA ASP A 51 15.68 14.40 -7.13
C ASP A 51 16.21 13.54 -5.98
N LEU A 52 15.86 12.25 -5.97
CA LEU A 52 16.34 11.25 -5.01
C LEU A 52 17.72 10.68 -5.37
N LYS A 53 18.38 11.16 -6.44
CA LYS A 53 19.68 10.69 -6.94
C LYS A 53 19.68 9.18 -7.29
N LEU A 54 18.54 8.65 -7.73
CA LEU A 54 18.37 7.26 -8.13
C LEU A 54 18.59 7.07 -9.63
N GLN A 55 19.01 5.86 -10.03
CA GLN A 55 19.17 5.48 -11.43
C GLN A 55 17.83 5.11 -12.07
N HIS A 56 17.47 5.75 -13.18
CA HIS A 56 16.23 5.54 -13.93
C HIS A 56 16.21 4.20 -14.67
N LYS A 57 16.02 3.10 -13.93
CA LYS A 57 15.77 1.79 -14.53
C LYS A 57 14.29 1.68 -14.89
N ASN A 58 13.98 1.34 -16.14
CA ASN A 58 12.60 1.11 -16.60
C ASN A 58 11.85 0.11 -15.70
N ASN A 59 12.53 -0.95 -15.24
CA ASN A 59 11.93 -1.93 -14.34
C ASN A 59 11.46 -1.33 -13.00
N PHE A 60 12.17 -0.32 -12.49
CA PHE A 60 11.80 0.37 -11.25
C PHE A 60 10.58 1.25 -11.46
N ILE A 61 10.53 2.02 -12.56
CA ILE A 61 9.36 2.83 -12.94
C ILE A 61 8.12 1.94 -13.05
N LEU A 62 8.24 0.78 -13.71
CA LEU A 62 7.14 -0.17 -13.83
C LEU A 62 6.64 -0.69 -12.47
N LYS A 63 7.53 -0.83 -11.46
CA LYS A 63 7.16 -1.23 -10.09
C LYS A 63 6.43 -0.10 -9.36
N VAL A 64 6.87 1.16 -9.51
CA VAL A 64 6.20 2.33 -8.90
C VAL A 64 4.79 2.47 -9.48
N VAL A 65 4.63 2.37 -10.80
CA VAL A 65 3.31 2.40 -11.45
C VAL A 65 2.41 1.27 -10.92
N LYS A 66 2.93 0.05 -10.82
CA LYS A 66 2.17 -1.08 -10.26
C LYS A 66 1.74 -0.85 -8.81
N LEU A 67 2.57 -0.18 -8.00
CA LEU A 67 2.25 0.15 -6.62
C LEU A 67 1.06 1.11 -6.54
N VAL A 68 1.02 2.15 -7.39
CA VAL A 68 -0.12 3.08 -7.46
C VAL A 68 -1.39 2.37 -7.89
N GLU A 69 -1.33 1.58 -8.96
CA GLU A 69 -2.48 0.80 -9.42
C GLU A 69 -3.01 -0.16 -8.33
N LEU A 70 -2.13 -0.64 -7.44
CA LEU A 70 -2.51 -1.46 -6.29
C LEU A 70 -3.20 -0.63 -5.20
N LEU A 71 -2.66 0.54 -4.89
CA LEU A 71 -3.21 1.45 -3.88
C LEU A 71 -4.57 2.02 -4.28
N GLU A 72 -4.86 2.17 -5.57
CA GLU A 72 -6.19 2.55 -6.06
C GLU A 72 -7.26 1.48 -5.82
N VAL A 73 -6.88 0.21 -5.78
CA VAL A 73 -7.82 -0.92 -5.68
C VAL A 73 -7.86 -1.51 -4.26
N LYS A 74 -6.80 -1.32 -3.48
CA LYS A 74 -6.67 -1.88 -2.13
C LYS A 74 -6.22 -0.83 -1.15
N HIS A 75 -6.87 -0.80 0.01
CA HIS A 75 -6.48 0.02 1.15
C HIS A 75 -5.11 -0.34 1.73
N SER A 76 -4.63 -1.57 1.51
CA SER A 76 -3.35 -2.04 2.04
C SER A 76 -2.59 -2.90 1.03
N VAL A 77 -1.29 -2.64 0.94
CA VAL A 77 -0.38 -3.29 -0.04
C VAL A 77 0.92 -3.67 0.67
N PHE A 78 1.39 -4.88 0.43
CA PHE A 78 2.66 -5.37 0.96
C PHE A 78 3.76 -5.30 -0.11
N ILE A 79 4.92 -4.74 0.25
CA ILE A 79 6.11 -4.70 -0.63
C ILE A 79 7.11 -5.74 -0.12
N ILE A 80 7.17 -6.89 -0.79
CA ILE A 80 7.99 -8.03 -0.38
C ILE A 80 9.21 -8.16 -1.29
N GLY A 81 10.36 -8.49 -0.72
CA GLY A 81 11.59 -8.80 -1.46
C GLY A 81 12.77 -9.02 -0.53
N VAL A 82 13.96 -9.28 -1.08
CA VAL A 82 15.20 -9.41 -0.27
C VAL A 82 15.73 -8.06 0.20
N ALA A 83 16.50 -8.02 1.29
CA ALA A 83 17.12 -6.78 1.79
C ALA A 83 18.01 -6.12 0.72
N GLY A 84 18.11 -4.78 0.74
CA GLY A 84 18.93 -4.03 -0.22
C GLY A 84 18.36 -3.92 -1.64
N THR A 85 17.10 -4.30 -1.88
CA THR A 85 16.46 -4.21 -3.22
C THR A 85 15.80 -2.85 -3.54
N GLY A 86 15.95 -1.86 -2.66
CA GLY A 86 15.38 -0.53 -2.88
C GLY A 86 13.87 -0.44 -2.61
N LYS A 87 13.34 -1.27 -1.69
CA LYS A 87 11.91 -1.27 -1.33
C LYS A 87 11.49 0.05 -0.70
N THR A 88 12.32 0.57 0.20
CA THR A 88 12.08 1.84 0.88
C THR A 88 12.10 3.01 -0.12
N GLU A 89 13.01 2.95 -1.08
CA GLU A 89 13.14 3.93 -2.16
C GLU A 89 11.92 3.90 -3.11
N LEU A 90 11.24 2.77 -3.23
CA LEU A 90 10.06 2.61 -4.09
C LEU A 90 8.92 3.53 -3.65
N TRP A 91 8.51 3.43 -2.37
CA TRP A 91 7.45 4.26 -1.83
C TRP A 91 7.90 5.71 -1.64
N LYS A 92 9.19 5.96 -1.33
CA LYS A 92 9.76 7.32 -1.26
C LYS A 92 9.68 8.04 -2.60
N THR A 93 9.96 7.31 -3.69
CA THR A 93 9.82 7.84 -5.06
C THR A 93 8.36 8.18 -5.36
N LEU A 94 7.43 7.32 -4.94
CA LEU A 94 6.00 7.58 -5.10
C LEU A 94 5.55 8.84 -4.34
N TYR A 95 5.97 8.97 -3.07
CA TYR A 95 5.69 10.14 -2.25
C TYR A 95 6.18 11.44 -2.91
N ARG A 96 7.43 11.43 -3.41
CA ARG A 96 8.01 12.55 -4.16
C ARG A 96 7.25 12.85 -5.45
N ALA A 97 6.85 11.83 -6.20
CA ALA A 97 6.07 12.01 -7.43
C ALA A 97 4.71 12.68 -7.15
N HIS A 98 4.03 12.30 -6.06
CA HIS A 98 2.79 12.98 -5.63
C HIS A 98 3.05 14.42 -5.16
N ALA A 99 4.14 14.66 -4.44
CA ALA A 99 4.52 16.01 -4.03
C ALA A 99 4.79 16.93 -5.24
N ASN A 100 5.42 16.40 -6.30
CA ASN A 100 5.67 17.13 -7.55
C ASN A 100 4.37 17.47 -8.30
N LEU A 101 3.34 16.63 -8.16
CA LEU A 101 1.99 16.86 -8.67
C LEU A 101 1.16 17.84 -7.81
N LYS A 102 1.79 18.54 -6.86
CA LYS A 102 1.17 19.49 -5.91
C LYS A 102 0.17 18.87 -4.92
N PHE A 103 0.06 17.56 -4.86
CA PHE A 103 -0.57 16.93 -3.71
C PHE A 103 0.31 17.15 -2.48
N LYS A 104 -0.30 17.33 -1.31
CA LYS A 104 0.42 17.31 -0.02
C LYS A 104 0.23 15.95 0.60
N PRO A 105 1.01 14.92 0.19
CA PRO A 105 0.88 13.60 0.79
C PRO A 105 1.30 13.67 2.26
N TYR A 106 0.46 13.11 3.13
CA TYR A 106 0.77 12.94 4.53
C TYR A 106 1.37 11.55 4.74
N LEU A 107 2.50 11.48 5.43
CA LEU A 107 3.24 10.24 5.62
C LEU A 107 3.52 10.02 7.11
N ASN A 108 3.07 8.88 7.62
CA ASN A 108 3.51 8.37 8.91
C ASN A 108 4.35 7.11 8.68
N ASP A 109 5.57 7.10 9.23
CA ASP A 109 6.48 5.96 9.20
C ASP A 109 6.57 5.39 10.62
N ILE A 110 6.23 4.12 10.79
CA ILE A 110 6.28 3.42 12.08
C ILE A 110 7.07 2.14 11.89
N GLU A 111 8.00 1.90 12.80
CA GLU A 111 8.64 0.60 12.93
C GLU A 111 7.89 -0.22 13.98
N PRO A 112 7.07 -1.22 13.60
CA PRO A 112 6.28 -1.99 14.55
C PRO A 112 7.14 -2.76 15.55
N ASN A 113 8.34 -3.21 15.14
CA ASN A 113 9.26 -3.95 16.00
C ASN A 113 9.92 -3.11 17.10
N ALA A 114 9.83 -1.78 17.02
CA ALA A 114 10.39 -0.89 18.03
C ALA A 114 9.46 -0.73 19.25
N VAL A 115 8.22 -1.21 19.15
CA VAL A 115 7.15 -1.02 20.12
C VAL A 115 6.56 -2.39 20.46
N THR A 116 6.11 -2.58 21.71
CA THR A 116 5.44 -3.83 22.07
C THR A 116 4.04 -3.89 21.44
N ASP A 117 3.53 -5.09 21.14
CA ASP A 117 2.19 -5.28 20.58
C ASP A 117 1.14 -4.54 21.43
N ASP A 118 1.22 -4.69 22.75
CA ASP A 118 0.36 -4.01 23.72
C ASP A 118 0.39 -2.47 23.63
N GLU A 119 1.51 -1.88 23.20
CA GLU A 119 1.68 -0.44 23.02
C GLU A 119 1.36 0.05 21.59
N LEU A 120 1.35 -0.86 20.61
CA LEU A 120 0.96 -0.57 19.24
C LEU A 120 -0.57 -0.66 19.08
N PHE A 121 -1.17 -1.74 19.59
CA PHE A 121 -2.59 -2.09 19.44
C PHE A 121 -3.48 -1.65 20.60
N GLY A 122 -2.91 -1.63 21.81
CA GLY A 122 -3.68 -1.43 23.02
C GLY A 122 -4.06 -2.73 23.70
N VAL A 123 -4.09 -2.64 25.03
CA VAL A 123 -4.53 -3.74 25.88
C VAL A 123 -5.98 -3.48 26.25
N ILE A 124 -6.84 -4.47 26.01
CA ILE A 124 -8.19 -4.47 26.56
C ILE A 124 -8.04 -4.82 28.04
N ASN A 125 -8.29 -3.85 28.92
CA ASN A 125 -8.24 -4.13 30.34
C ASN A 125 -9.39 -5.10 30.70
N PRO A 126 -9.10 -6.33 31.16
CA PRO A 126 -10.13 -7.34 31.41
C PRO A 126 -11.07 -6.94 32.56
N THR A 127 -10.59 -6.08 33.46
CA THR A 127 -11.35 -5.60 34.63
C THR A 127 -12.27 -4.43 34.31
N THR A 128 -11.83 -3.47 33.47
CA THR A 128 -12.62 -2.27 33.15
C THR A 128 -13.40 -2.38 31.85
N LYS A 129 -13.13 -3.43 31.04
CA LYS A 129 -13.61 -3.57 29.64
C LYS A 129 -13.30 -2.35 28.75
N GLY A 130 -12.42 -1.46 29.21
CA GLY A 130 -11.98 -0.29 28.45
C GLY A 130 -10.83 -0.68 27.53
N CYS A 131 -10.95 -0.33 26.25
CA CYS A 131 -9.82 -0.33 25.34
C CYS A 131 -9.01 0.95 25.59
N VAL A 132 -7.72 0.82 25.87
CA VAL A 132 -6.83 1.98 25.93
C VAL A 132 -6.27 2.19 24.53
N ASP A 133 -6.68 3.27 23.87
CA ASP A 133 -6.14 3.65 22.57
C ASP A 133 -4.62 3.80 22.64
N LYS A 134 -3.95 3.27 21.61
CA LYS A 134 -2.50 3.23 21.50
C LYS A 134 -2.01 3.85 20.21
N LEU A 135 -0.71 3.69 19.92
CA LEU A 135 -0.01 4.41 18.86
C LEU A 135 -0.75 4.33 17.51
N PHE A 136 -1.19 3.13 17.12
CA PHE A 136 -1.85 2.90 15.85
C PHE A 136 -3.23 3.57 15.77
N SER A 137 -4.11 3.32 16.76
CA SER A 137 -5.45 3.92 16.83
C SER A 137 -5.41 5.46 16.91
N CYS A 138 -4.41 6.00 17.63
CA CYS A 138 -4.22 7.45 17.73
C CYS A 138 -3.83 8.05 16.38
N LEU A 139 -2.91 7.42 15.65
CA LEU A 139 -2.45 7.90 14.34
C LEU A 139 -3.52 7.78 13.24
N ILE A 140 -4.35 6.73 13.28
CA ILE A 140 -5.50 6.63 12.38
C ILE A 140 -6.51 7.74 12.68
N ARG A 141 -6.83 7.98 13.96
CA ARG A 141 -7.76 9.05 14.36
C ARG A 141 -7.21 10.43 14.00
N GLU A 142 -5.93 10.66 14.20
CA GLU A 142 -5.29 11.92 13.81
C GLU A 142 -5.40 12.10 12.30
N GLN A 143 -5.06 11.07 11.52
CA GLN A 143 -5.19 11.09 10.07
C GLN A 143 -6.64 11.28 9.60
N SER A 144 -7.64 10.69 10.27
CA SER A 144 -9.05 10.86 9.89
C SER A 144 -9.56 12.28 10.13
N GLN A 145 -9.06 12.95 11.18
CA GLN A 145 -9.41 14.34 11.51
C GLN A 145 -8.72 15.37 10.61
N MET A 146 -7.59 15.03 9.97
CA MET A 146 -6.92 15.96 9.06
C MET A 146 -7.68 16.11 7.73
N SER A 147 -8.10 17.32 7.40
CA SER A 147 -8.68 17.69 6.09
C SER A 147 -7.58 18.02 5.07
N VAL A 148 -6.68 17.06 4.80
CA VAL A 148 -5.66 17.23 3.74
C VAL A 148 -6.25 16.81 2.40
N ASP A 149 -6.13 17.67 1.39
CA ASP A 149 -6.52 17.43 -0.01
C ASP A 149 -5.54 16.47 -0.75
N GLY A 150 -4.86 15.59 -0.01
CA GLY A 150 -3.79 14.74 -0.49
C GLY A 150 -3.87 13.33 0.06
N SER A 151 -3.23 12.38 -0.63
CA SER A 151 -3.18 10.99 -0.22
C SER A 151 -2.50 10.85 1.14
N LYS A 152 -3.19 10.21 2.09
CA LYS A 152 -2.65 9.85 3.40
C LYS A 152 -2.07 8.45 3.29
N LEU A 153 -0.77 8.33 3.54
CA LEU A 153 -0.06 7.05 3.47
C LEU A 153 0.54 6.75 4.83
N MET A 154 0.29 5.53 5.29
CA MET A 154 0.90 5.00 6.50
C MET A 154 1.84 3.88 6.10
N ILE A 155 3.08 3.97 6.56
CA ILE A 155 4.15 3.03 6.30
C ILE A 155 4.53 2.36 7.59
N LEU A 156 4.69 1.06 7.47
CA LEU A 156 5.00 0.15 8.55
C LEU A 156 6.25 -0.60 8.08
N ASP A 157 7.43 -0.06 8.40
CA ASP A 157 8.73 -0.59 7.99
C ASP A 157 9.25 -1.50 9.12
N GLY A 158 9.03 -2.80 9.00
CA GLY A 158 9.44 -3.79 10.00
C GLY A 158 9.24 -5.22 9.51
N ASP A 159 9.80 -6.17 10.23
CA ASP A 159 9.59 -7.59 9.93
C ASP A 159 8.12 -7.95 10.13
N ILE A 160 7.58 -8.65 9.13
CA ILE A 160 6.16 -8.98 9.06
C ILE A 160 5.96 -10.32 9.76
N ASP A 161 5.41 -10.32 10.98
CA ASP A 161 4.76 -11.51 11.52
C ASP A 161 3.35 -11.63 10.91
N PRO A 162 3.08 -12.63 10.05
CA PRO A 162 1.80 -12.76 9.37
C PRO A 162 0.59 -12.77 10.30
N ILE A 163 0.75 -13.21 11.55
CA ILE A 163 -0.34 -13.32 12.54
C ILE A 163 -0.72 -11.94 13.07
N MET A 164 0.26 -11.16 13.51
CA MET A 164 0.08 -9.79 14.02
C MET A 164 -0.56 -8.84 12.98
N TRP A 165 -0.24 -9.04 11.70
CA TRP A 165 -0.76 -8.21 10.62
C TRP A 165 -2.21 -8.50 10.22
N ILE A 166 -2.67 -9.74 10.37
CA ILE A 166 -4.08 -10.08 10.19
C ILE A 166 -4.92 -9.40 11.29
N GLU A 167 -4.38 -9.33 12.51
CA GLU A 167 -5.03 -8.61 13.62
C GLU A 167 -5.03 -7.09 13.41
N LEU A 168 -3.94 -6.49 12.87
CA LEU A 168 -3.91 -5.07 12.43
C LEU A 168 -5.04 -4.76 11.44
N LEU A 169 -5.13 -5.56 10.37
CA LEU A 169 -6.10 -5.32 9.30
C LEU A 169 -7.53 -5.56 9.76
N ASN A 170 -7.75 -6.59 10.58
CA ASN A 170 -9.06 -6.82 11.16
C ASN A 170 -9.46 -5.67 12.09
N THR A 171 -8.56 -5.17 12.94
CA THR A 171 -8.91 -4.05 13.84
C THR A 171 -9.18 -2.76 13.05
N ALA A 172 -8.36 -2.46 12.04
CA ALA A 172 -8.54 -1.29 11.17
C ALA A 172 -9.82 -1.34 10.31
N VAL A 173 -10.22 -2.52 9.82
CA VAL A 173 -11.42 -2.71 8.98
C VAL A 173 -12.70 -2.93 9.81
N ILE A 174 -12.58 -3.48 11.02
CA ILE A 174 -13.73 -3.71 11.91
C ILE A 174 -14.20 -2.41 12.57
N ASP A 175 -13.33 -1.43 12.82
CA ASP A 175 -13.76 -0.17 13.44
C ASP A 175 -14.60 0.73 12.52
N GLU A 176 -14.45 0.64 11.19
CA GLU A 176 -15.39 1.28 10.25
C GLU A 176 -16.80 0.63 10.32
N ASN A 177 -16.86 -0.68 10.56
CA ASN A 177 -18.14 -1.42 10.66
C ASN A 177 -18.82 -1.30 12.03
N LYS A 178 -18.10 -0.83 13.06
CA LYS A 178 -18.67 -0.64 14.41
C LYS A 178 -19.38 0.71 14.55
N ALA A 179 -18.98 1.70 13.75
CA ALA A 179 -19.65 3.00 13.71
C ALA A 179 -21.08 2.92 13.15
N GLU A 180 -21.38 1.98 12.24
CA GLU A 180 -22.74 1.81 11.70
C GLU A 180 -23.70 1.03 12.62
N LYS A 181 -23.21 0.31 13.64
CA LYS A 181 -24.08 -0.48 14.54
C LYS A 181 -24.56 0.23 15.80
N PHE A 182 -24.23 1.51 15.97
CA PHE A 182 -24.67 2.30 17.14
C PHE A 182 -25.89 3.19 16.89
N ASN A 183 -26.57 3.06 15.74
CA ASN A 183 -27.73 3.89 15.41
C ASN A 183 -29.05 3.13 15.22
N ASP A 184 -29.11 1.84 15.57
CA ASP A 184 -30.36 1.09 15.65
C ASP A 184 -30.57 0.59 17.09
N GLN A 185 -31.02 1.48 17.97
CA GLN A 185 -31.87 1.18 19.12
C GLN A 185 -32.53 2.44 19.69
#